data_AF-A0A1W6MU56-F1
#
_entry.id   AF-A0A1W6MU56-F1
#
_cell.length_a   1.000
_cell.length_b   1.000
_cell.length_c   1.000
_cell.angle_alpha   90.00
_cell.angle_beta   90.00
_cell.angle_gamma   90.00
#
_symmetry.space_group_name_H-M   'P 1'
#
loop_
_entity.id
_entity.type
_entity.pdbx_description
1 polymer ?
#
loop_
_entity_poly.entity_id
_entity_poly.type
_entity_poly.pdbx_seq_one_letter_code
_entity_poly.pdbx_strand_id
1 'polypeptide(L)'
;MSREFLAAMVFATLAFVGQAHAHGGVSIDQGQCVMKIGPDTMSFTGYQPQKSREQFCDDIPDVGSTIIVLDAQQDELRDMALDIRVLRNVGQKDDNQNLEANTEVYVPPKKYKTGTLNFEYNFKDKGNFIGLVTAKSDDGSKVYVSRFPFAVGETASKDFTIYAFFSVLGVAAFGLWYRHVLHKGKSKPAA
;
A
#
# COMPACT_ATOMS: atom_id res chain seq x y z
N MET A 1 20.89 -30.45 -15.95
CA MET A 1 19.82 -29.43 -16.07
C MET A 1 19.80 -29.00 -17.52
N SER A 2 18.74 -29.28 -18.29
CA SER A 2 18.70 -28.92 -19.71
C SER A 2 18.58 -27.41 -19.90
N ARG A 3 19.20 -26.85 -20.95
CA ARG A 3 19.11 -25.42 -21.31
C ARG A 3 17.65 -24.94 -21.45
N GLU A 4 16.78 -25.84 -21.89
CA GLU A 4 15.31 -25.68 -21.97
C GLU A 4 14.68 -25.32 -20.61
N PHE A 5 15.11 -25.97 -19.52
CA PHE A 5 14.57 -25.78 -18.17
C PHE A 5 15.00 -24.42 -17.58
N LEU A 6 16.26 -24.03 -17.82
CA LEU A 6 16.77 -22.71 -17.43
C LEU A 6 16.06 -21.59 -18.19
N ALA A 7 15.82 -21.77 -19.49
CA ALA A 7 15.10 -20.81 -20.31
C ALA A 7 13.64 -20.62 -19.86
N ALA A 8 12.92 -21.73 -19.57
CA ALA A 8 11.54 -21.67 -19.07
C ALA A 8 11.45 -20.99 -17.69
N MET A 9 12.41 -21.24 -16.80
CA MET A 9 12.43 -20.62 -15.47
C MET A 9 12.73 -19.11 -15.55
N VAL A 10 13.64 -18.70 -16.45
CA VAL A 10 13.94 -17.27 -16.72
C VAL A 10 12.75 -16.55 -17.38
N PHE A 11 12.04 -17.21 -18.30
CA PHE A 11 10.84 -16.65 -18.90
C PHE A 11 9.70 -16.48 -17.89
N ALA A 12 9.52 -17.46 -16.99
CA ALA A 12 8.51 -17.41 -15.95
C ALA A 12 8.80 -16.30 -14.92
N THR A 13 10.07 -16.07 -14.55
CA THR A 13 10.42 -14.97 -13.65
C THR A 13 10.24 -13.61 -14.30
N LEU A 14 10.66 -13.45 -15.57
CA LEU A 14 10.49 -12.19 -16.31
C LEU A 14 9.02 -11.80 -16.53
N ALA A 15 8.14 -12.78 -16.74
CA ALA A 15 6.71 -12.53 -16.92
C ALA A 15 6.01 -12.02 -15.64
N PHE A 16 6.57 -12.28 -14.46
CA PHE A 16 5.97 -11.88 -13.17
C PHE A 16 6.46 -10.54 -12.62
N VAL A 17 7.50 -9.92 -13.20
CA VAL A 17 8.08 -8.65 -12.67
C VAL A 17 7.20 -7.42 -12.94
N GLY A 18 6.15 -7.54 -13.77
CA GLY A 18 5.36 -6.40 -14.25
C GLY A 18 4.33 -5.80 -13.29
N GLN A 19 4.14 -6.33 -12.08
CA GLN A 19 3.04 -5.94 -11.18
C GLN A 19 3.50 -5.52 -9.78
N ALA A 20 4.79 -5.20 -9.61
CA ALA A 20 5.28 -4.62 -8.36
C ALA A 20 4.91 -3.13 -8.29
N HIS A 21 3.68 -2.84 -7.86
CA HIS A 21 3.33 -1.51 -7.36
C HIS A 21 4.01 -1.34 -6.00
N ALA A 22 5.21 -0.76 -5.98
CA ALA A 22 5.77 -0.25 -4.75
C ALA A 22 4.79 0.79 -4.19
N HIS A 23 4.37 0.61 -2.94
CA HIS A 23 3.45 1.48 -2.21
C HIS A 23 4.12 2.86 -1.98
N GLY A 24 4.15 3.68 -3.02
CA GLY A 24 5.11 4.78 -3.20
C GLY A 24 4.73 6.12 -2.55
N GLY A 25 3.99 6.13 -1.45
CA GLY A 25 3.60 7.37 -0.78
C GLY A 25 3.82 7.40 0.74
N VAL A 26 4.00 6.25 1.37
CA VAL A 26 4.15 6.12 2.82
C VAL A 26 5.25 5.10 3.09
N SER A 27 6.20 5.45 3.96
CA SER A 27 7.28 4.58 4.42
C SER A 27 7.18 4.34 5.91
N ILE A 28 7.53 3.14 6.36
CA ILE A 28 7.60 2.84 7.79
C ILE A 28 8.94 3.39 8.33
N ASP A 29 8.87 4.36 9.24
CA ASP A 29 10.00 4.87 10.00
C ASP A 29 9.68 4.76 11.49
N GLN A 30 10.52 4.04 12.24
CA GLN A 30 10.33 3.76 13.67
C GLN A 30 8.94 3.21 14.05
N GLY A 31 8.29 2.46 13.16
CA GLY A 31 6.94 1.91 13.38
C GLY A 31 5.80 2.90 13.12
N GLN A 32 6.12 4.11 12.63
CA GLN A 32 5.15 5.08 12.13
C GLN A 32 5.19 5.15 10.62
N CYS A 33 4.05 5.47 10.03
CA CYS A 33 3.89 5.49 8.60
C CYS A 33 4.01 6.91 8.09
N VAL A 34 5.20 7.24 7.61
CA VAL A 34 5.63 8.59 7.30
C VAL A 34 5.47 8.87 5.80
N MET A 35 4.87 10.00 5.48
CA MET A 35 4.69 10.54 4.14
C MET A 35 5.40 11.90 4.03
N LYS A 36 5.96 12.20 2.86
CA LYS A 36 6.59 13.51 2.59
C LYS A 36 5.56 14.52 2.11
N ILE A 37 5.65 15.75 2.58
CA ILE A 37 4.83 16.87 2.11
C ILE A 37 5.72 18.10 1.91
N GLY A 38 6.08 18.35 0.65
CA GLY A 38 7.11 19.36 0.34
C GLY A 38 8.46 18.99 0.99
N PRO A 39 9.11 19.91 1.74
CA PRO A 39 10.33 19.62 2.49
C PRO A 39 10.11 18.85 3.80
N ASP A 40 8.85 18.76 4.25
CA ASP A 40 8.46 18.27 5.57
C ASP A 40 7.88 16.83 5.51
N THR A 41 7.52 16.29 6.67
CA THR A 41 6.95 14.95 6.83
C THR A 41 5.70 14.96 7.71
N MET A 42 4.79 14.03 7.42
CA MET A 42 3.63 13.73 8.25
C MET A 42 3.55 12.24 8.51
N SER A 43 2.98 11.81 9.64
CA SER A 43 2.57 10.42 9.81
C SER A 43 1.10 10.24 9.47
N PHE A 44 0.79 9.09 8.86
CA PHE A 44 -0.56 8.61 8.59
C PHE A 44 -0.85 7.38 9.44
N THR A 45 -2.05 7.33 10.02
CA THR A 45 -2.54 6.12 10.68
C THR A 45 -4.04 5.94 10.48
N GLY A 46 -4.43 4.76 10.04
CA GLY A 46 -5.81 4.29 10.02
C GLY A 46 -6.12 3.36 11.19
N TYR A 47 -7.30 3.51 11.79
CA TYR A 47 -7.80 2.68 12.88
C TYR A 47 -9.21 2.20 12.58
N GLN A 48 -9.52 0.95 12.91
CA GLN A 48 -10.88 0.39 12.82
C GLN A 48 -11.33 -0.18 14.17
N PRO A 49 -11.76 0.67 15.12
CA PRO A 49 -11.99 0.26 16.52
C PRO A 49 -12.99 -0.89 16.70
N GLN A 50 -13.93 -1.03 15.76
CA GLN A 50 -14.95 -2.09 15.77
C GLN A 50 -14.44 -3.44 15.26
N LYS A 51 -13.24 -3.49 14.67
CA LYS A 51 -12.65 -4.67 14.01
C LYS A 51 -11.33 -5.09 14.63
N SER A 52 -10.45 -4.12 14.91
CA SER A 52 -9.10 -4.37 15.43
C SER A 52 -8.63 -3.19 16.30
N ARG A 53 -7.61 -3.44 17.11
CA ARG A 53 -6.85 -2.41 17.84
C ARG A 53 -5.56 -2.00 17.13
N GLU A 54 -5.27 -2.64 16.00
CA GLU A 54 -4.07 -2.40 15.21
C GLU A 54 -4.14 -1.08 14.43
N GLN A 55 -2.95 -0.58 14.10
CA GLN A 55 -2.73 0.62 13.31
C GLN A 55 -2.40 0.21 11.88
N PHE A 56 -3.05 0.85 10.92
CA PHE A 56 -2.88 0.57 9.50
C PHE A 56 -2.27 1.76 8.78
N CYS A 57 -1.47 1.48 7.76
CA CYS A 57 -0.66 2.50 7.09
C CYS A 57 -1.08 2.70 5.64
N ASP A 58 -0.97 1.64 4.85
CA ASP A 58 -1.30 1.63 3.45
C ASP A 58 -2.24 0.49 3.10
N ASP A 59 -2.41 -0.50 3.97
CA ASP A 59 -3.37 -1.59 3.82
C ASP A 59 -4.30 -1.67 5.04
N ILE A 60 -5.53 -1.16 4.87
CA ILE A 60 -6.62 -1.31 5.83
C ILE A 60 -7.34 -2.63 5.52
N PRO A 61 -7.47 -3.56 6.48
CA PRO A 61 -7.87 -4.94 6.19
C PRO A 61 -9.34 -5.09 5.81
N ASP A 62 -10.23 -4.27 6.36
CA ASP A 62 -11.68 -4.42 6.21
C ASP A 62 -12.35 -3.13 5.72
N VAL A 63 -13.52 -3.28 5.09
CA VAL A 63 -14.45 -2.16 4.89
C VAL A 63 -15.17 -1.83 6.21
N GLY A 64 -15.56 -0.57 6.39
CA GLY A 64 -16.27 -0.10 7.58
C GLY A 64 -15.84 1.28 8.07
N SER A 65 -16.29 1.62 9.28
CA SER A 65 -15.88 2.84 9.99
C SER A 65 -14.38 2.78 10.28
N THR A 66 -13.67 3.76 9.72
CA THR A 66 -12.24 3.94 9.86
C THR A 66 -11.96 5.36 10.33
N ILE A 67 -11.19 5.49 11.39
CA ILE A 67 -10.65 6.76 11.86
C ILE A 67 -9.29 6.94 11.19
N ILE A 68 -9.12 8.04 10.48
CA ILE A 68 -7.86 8.44 9.86
C ILE A 68 -7.26 9.56 10.69
N VAL A 69 -5.97 9.43 10.99
CA VAL A 69 -5.17 10.40 11.74
C VAL A 69 -3.95 10.76 10.91
N LEU A 70 -3.71 12.06 10.77
CA LEU A 70 -2.58 12.67 10.12
C LEU A 70 -1.87 13.58 11.12
N ASP A 71 -0.59 13.33 11.39
CA ASP A 71 0.20 14.16 12.31
C ASP A 71 1.35 14.84 11.58
N ALA A 72 1.42 16.17 11.71
CA ALA A 72 2.53 16.98 11.24
C ALA A 72 3.73 16.89 12.19
N GLN A 73 4.88 16.50 11.65
CA GLN A 73 6.13 16.34 12.41
C GLN A 73 6.84 17.69 12.61
N GLN A 74 6.79 18.58 11.62
CA GLN A 74 7.41 19.90 11.67
C GLN A 74 6.38 20.99 12.01
N ASP A 75 6.82 22.00 12.76
CA ASP A 75 5.96 23.11 13.21
C ASP A 75 5.45 23.98 12.05
N GLU A 76 6.19 24.07 10.93
CA GLU A 76 5.77 24.82 9.74
C GLU A 76 4.38 24.36 9.26
N LEU A 77 4.15 23.06 9.16
CA LEU A 77 2.88 22.50 8.73
C LEU A 77 1.72 22.79 9.70
N ARG A 78 2.01 23.00 10.99
CA ARG A 78 0.99 23.31 12.03
C ARG A 78 0.45 24.74 11.91
N ASP A 79 1.25 25.62 11.32
CA ASP A 79 0.88 26.99 11.01
C ASP A 79 0.25 27.15 9.63
N MET A 80 0.30 26.12 8.78
CA MET A 80 -0.38 26.04 7.50
C MET A 80 -1.83 25.53 7.65
N ALA A 81 -2.69 25.90 6.69
CA ALA A 81 -4.00 25.28 6.55
C ALA A 81 -3.84 23.92 5.87
N LEU A 82 -4.27 22.86 6.57
CA LEU A 82 -4.24 21.49 6.07
C LEU A 82 -5.64 21.07 5.61
N ASP A 83 -5.73 20.49 4.42
CA ASP A 83 -6.90 19.77 3.94
C ASP A 83 -6.54 18.35 3.51
N ILE A 84 -7.54 17.48 3.49
CA ILE A 84 -7.40 16.13 2.93
C ILE A 84 -8.59 15.80 2.06
N ARG A 85 -8.31 15.24 0.89
CA ARG A 85 -9.28 14.59 0.01
C ARG A 85 -8.91 13.13 -0.17
N VAL A 86 -9.87 12.23 0.07
CA VAL A 86 -9.71 10.80 -0.25
C VAL A 86 -10.41 10.53 -1.57
N LEU A 87 -9.67 9.94 -2.51
CA LEU A 87 -10.14 9.58 -3.85
C LEU A 87 -10.15 8.06 -4.01
N ARG A 88 -11.10 7.53 -4.80
CA ARG A 88 -10.95 6.22 -5.42
C ARG A 88 -9.78 6.24 -6.40
N ASN A 89 -8.97 5.20 -6.36
CA ASN A 89 -7.90 4.98 -7.32
C ASN A 89 -8.41 4.08 -8.45
N VAL A 90 -8.92 4.70 -9.50
CA VAL A 90 -9.46 4.03 -10.71
C VAL A 90 -8.44 3.96 -11.84
N GLY A 91 -7.15 4.18 -11.55
CA GLY A 91 -6.09 4.22 -12.55
C GLY A 91 -6.00 5.54 -13.32
N GLN A 92 -6.53 6.63 -12.75
CA GLN A 92 -6.39 7.97 -13.33
C GLN A 92 -4.92 8.39 -13.42
N LYS A 93 -4.56 9.08 -14.51
CA LYS A 93 -3.20 9.62 -14.70
C LYS A 93 -2.97 10.92 -13.95
N ASP A 94 -4.03 11.71 -13.77
CA ASP A 94 -4.04 12.96 -13.03
C ASP A 94 -5.15 12.85 -11.98
N ASP A 95 -4.82 13.10 -10.72
CA ASP A 95 -5.78 13.01 -9.63
C ASP A 95 -6.88 14.09 -9.72
N ASN A 96 -6.65 15.18 -10.48
CA ASN A 96 -7.67 16.19 -10.76
C ASN A 96 -8.69 15.75 -11.82
N GLN A 97 -8.41 14.69 -12.57
CA GLN A 97 -9.33 14.16 -13.56
C GLN A 97 -10.55 13.55 -12.86
N ASN A 98 -11.74 14.08 -13.15
CA ASN A 98 -12.99 13.65 -12.53
C ASN A 98 -12.95 13.70 -10.99
N LEU A 99 -12.24 14.69 -10.43
CA LEU A 99 -11.96 14.81 -8.99
C LEU A 99 -13.20 14.58 -8.12
N GLU A 100 -14.30 15.26 -8.41
CA GLU A 100 -15.55 15.15 -7.65
C GLU A 100 -16.17 13.75 -7.76
N ALA A 101 -16.15 13.14 -8.94
CA ALA A 101 -16.68 11.80 -9.15
C ALA A 101 -15.82 10.72 -8.49
N ASN A 102 -14.53 10.98 -8.26
CA ASN A 102 -13.63 10.08 -7.58
C ASN A 102 -13.54 10.35 -6.07
N THR A 103 -14.06 11.46 -5.56
CA THR A 103 -13.97 11.83 -4.15
C THR A 103 -14.88 10.96 -3.28
N GLU A 104 -14.31 10.35 -2.26
CA GLU A 104 -15.03 9.63 -1.20
C GLU A 104 -15.35 10.54 -0.03
N VAL A 105 -14.39 11.37 0.36
CA VAL A 105 -14.53 12.37 1.42
C VAL A 105 -13.55 13.50 1.20
N TYR A 106 -13.98 14.72 1.54
CA TYR A 106 -13.16 15.91 1.57
C TYR A 106 -13.30 16.60 2.93
N VAL A 107 -12.18 16.76 3.63
CA VAL A 107 -12.08 17.53 4.86
C VAL A 107 -11.50 18.90 4.49
N PRO A 108 -12.26 19.99 4.68
CA PRO A 108 -11.87 21.31 4.19
C PRO A 108 -10.66 21.88 4.95
N PRO A 109 -9.98 22.89 4.36
CA PRO A 109 -8.76 23.45 4.92
C PRO A 109 -8.99 24.03 6.31
N LYS A 110 -8.16 23.60 7.26
CA LYS A 110 -8.18 24.09 8.63
C LYS A 110 -6.76 24.09 9.20
N LYS A 111 -6.47 25.03 10.09
CA LYS A 111 -5.24 25.01 10.88
C LYS A 111 -5.38 24.06 12.07
N TYR A 112 -4.45 23.12 12.19
CA TYR A 112 -4.37 22.19 13.30
C TYR A 112 -3.18 22.58 14.16
N LYS A 113 -3.40 23.46 15.15
CA LYS A 113 -2.34 23.95 16.05
C LYS A 113 -1.67 22.84 16.87
N THR A 114 -2.36 21.73 17.10
CA THR A 114 -1.82 20.52 17.72
C THR A 114 -0.91 19.73 16.78
N GLY A 115 -0.97 20.01 15.47
CA GLY A 115 -0.35 19.23 14.41
C GLY A 115 -1.14 18.00 13.96
N THR A 116 -2.26 17.69 14.61
CA THR A 116 -3.04 16.49 14.32
C THR A 116 -4.35 16.84 13.61
N LEU A 117 -4.53 16.32 12.39
CA LEU A 117 -5.79 16.27 11.67
C LEU A 117 -6.36 14.86 11.80
N ASN A 118 -7.60 14.73 12.29
CA ASN A 118 -8.31 13.46 12.30
C ASN A 118 -9.74 13.59 11.77
N PHE A 119 -10.22 12.51 11.16
CA PHE A 119 -11.61 12.39 10.72
C PHE A 119 -12.02 10.91 10.69
N GLU A 120 -13.33 10.67 10.77
CA GLU A 120 -13.90 9.34 10.60
C GLU A 120 -14.58 9.25 9.24
N TYR A 121 -14.36 8.13 8.55
CA TYR A 121 -15.03 7.82 7.30
C TYR A 121 -15.42 6.34 7.24
N ASN A 122 -16.61 6.06 6.72
CA ASN A 122 -17.11 4.71 6.56
C ASN A 122 -16.92 4.23 5.12
N PHE A 123 -15.88 3.43 4.89
CA PHE A 123 -15.63 2.81 3.58
C PHE A 123 -16.65 1.71 3.33
N LYS A 124 -17.45 1.84 2.28
CA LYS A 124 -18.48 0.86 1.91
C LYS A 124 -17.96 -0.21 0.95
N ASP A 125 -17.01 0.18 0.12
CA ASP A 125 -16.45 -0.64 -0.94
C ASP A 125 -14.97 -0.93 -0.67
N LYS A 126 -14.55 -2.14 -1.03
CA LYS A 126 -13.13 -2.49 -1.04
C LYS A 126 -12.47 -1.92 -2.29
N GLY A 127 -11.16 -1.68 -2.22
CA GLY A 127 -10.37 -1.28 -3.38
C GLY A 127 -9.18 -0.41 -3.01
N ASN A 128 -8.61 0.23 -4.03
CA ASN A 128 -7.49 1.14 -3.89
C ASN A 128 -7.99 2.59 -3.83
N PHE A 129 -7.36 3.38 -2.98
CA PHE A 129 -7.66 4.77 -2.72
C PHE A 129 -6.38 5.61 -2.76
N ILE A 130 -6.55 6.92 -2.86
CA ILE A 130 -5.49 7.91 -2.79
C ILE A 130 -5.93 8.98 -1.81
N GLY A 131 -5.15 9.24 -0.78
CA GLY A 131 -5.31 10.46 -0.01
C GLY A 131 -4.42 11.57 -0.57
N LEU A 132 -5.02 12.72 -0.79
CA LEU A 132 -4.36 13.96 -1.17
C LEU A 132 -4.39 14.89 0.02
N VAL A 133 -3.24 15.17 0.61
CA VAL A 133 -3.10 16.16 1.68
C VAL A 133 -2.51 17.42 1.09
N THR A 134 -3.16 18.55 1.31
CA THR A 134 -2.67 19.86 0.90
C THR A 134 -2.32 20.66 2.15
N ALA A 135 -1.13 21.25 2.17
CA ALA A 135 -0.73 22.24 3.16
C ALA A 135 -0.54 23.58 2.46
N LYS A 136 -1.23 24.63 2.93
CA LYS A 136 -1.16 25.97 2.36
C LYS A 136 -0.81 27.02 3.42
N SER A 137 0.19 27.86 3.16
CA SER A 137 0.53 28.99 4.04
C SER A 137 -0.51 30.11 3.96
N ASP A 138 -0.59 30.95 5.00
CA ASP A 138 -1.57 32.04 5.08
C ASP A 138 -1.45 33.07 3.96
N ASP A 139 -0.21 33.37 3.59
CA ASP A 139 0.13 34.29 2.50
C ASP A 139 -0.01 33.63 1.11
N GLY A 140 -0.28 32.32 1.07
CA GLY A 140 -0.38 31.52 -0.15
C GLY A 140 0.95 31.33 -0.90
N SER A 141 2.09 31.74 -0.34
CA SER A 141 3.41 31.62 -0.98
C SER A 141 3.90 30.17 -1.04
N LYS A 142 3.46 29.33 -0.10
CA LYS A 142 3.79 27.91 -0.01
C LYS A 142 2.53 27.06 -0.14
N VAL A 143 2.56 26.14 -1.10
CA VAL A 143 1.54 25.09 -1.27
C VAL A 143 2.28 23.77 -1.46
N TYR A 144 2.09 22.85 -0.52
CA TYR A 144 2.62 21.51 -0.59
C TYR A 144 1.47 20.53 -0.76
N VAL A 145 1.64 19.57 -1.67
CA VAL A 145 0.67 18.49 -1.88
C VAL A 145 1.40 17.17 -1.67
N SER A 146 0.81 16.30 -0.88
CA SER A 146 1.28 14.93 -0.69
C SER A 146 0.21 13.96 -1.13
N ARG A 147 0.65 12.93 -1.87
CA ARG A 147 -0.19 11.90 -2.46
C ARG A 147 0.18 10.57 -1.83
N PHE A 148 -0.75 9.95 -1.12
CA PHE A 148 -0.54 8.65 -0.49
C PHE A 148 -1.55 7.61 -1.00
N PRO A 149 -1.10 6.57 -1.73
CA PRO A 149 -1.95 5.46 -2.09
C PRO A 149 -2.14 4.52 -0.88
N PHE A 150 -3.35 4.01 -0.71
CA PHE A 150 -3.68 2.98 0.28
C PHE A 150 -4.81 2.07 -0.22
N ALA A 151 -4.96 0.89 0.35
CA ALA A 151 -6.01 -0.05 0.02
C ALA A 151 -6.92 -0.30 1.23
N VAL A 152 -8.17 -0.64 0.95
CA VAL A 152 -9.17 -1.04 1.95
C VAL A 152 -9.78 -2.36 1.52
N GLY A 153 -9.79 -3.38 2.38
CA GLY A 153 -10.47 -4.64 2.09
C GLY A 153 -9.75 -5.57 1.10
N GLU A 154 -8.48 -5.30 0.75
CA GLU A 154 -7.72 -6.08 -0.25
C GLU A 154 -6.64 -6.99 0.36
N THR A 155 -6.40 -6.94 1.68
CA THR A 155 -5.34 -7.70 2.36
C THR A 155 -5.48 -9.21 2.15
N ALA A 156 -6.68 -9.76 2.33
CA ALA A 156 -6.93 -11.20 2.16
C ALA A 156 -6.65 -11.68 0.71
N SER A 157 -6.96 -10.86 -0.30
CA SER A 157 -6.67 -11.17 -1.71
C SER A 157 -5.17 -11.28 -1.96
N LYS A 158 -4.39 -10.36 -1.37
CA LYS A 158 -2.92 -10.34 -1.48
C LYS A 158 -2.31 -11.55 -0.80
N ASP A 159 -2.72 -11.83 0.44
CA ASP A 159 -2.21 -12.96 1.23
C ASP A 159 -2.47 -14.29 0.51
N PHE A 160 -3.69 -14.50 0.02
CA PHE A 160 -4.02 -15.71 -0.73
C PHE A 160 -3.13 -15.88 -1.97
N THR A 161 -2.90 -14.80 -2.72
CA THR A 161 -2.06 -14.83 -3.92
C THR A 161 -0.61 -15.18 -3.58
N ILE A 162 -0.07 -14.60 -2.51
CA ILE A 162 1.28 -14.89 -2.02
C ILE A 162 1.41 -16.35 -1.59
N TYR A 163 0.48 -16.84 -0.75
CA TYR A 163 0.49 -18.22 -0.28
C TYR A 163 0.34 -19.23 -1.41
N ALA A 164 -0.54 -18.95 -2.38
CA ALA A 164 -0.72 -19.79 -3.56
C ALA A 164 0.59 -19.87 -4.38
N PHE A 165 1.25 -18.74 -4.62
CA PHE A 165 2.51 -18.69 -5.35
C PHE A 165 3.62 -19.52 -4.67
N PHE A 166 3.83 -19.32 -3.36
CA PHE A 166 4.84 -20.08 -2.63
C PHE A 166 4.49 -21.57 -2.48
N SER A 167 3.20 -21.91 -2.39
CA SER A 167 2.74 -23.29 -2.38
C SER A 167 3.07 -24.00 -3.70
N VAL A 168 2.80 -23.35 -4.84
CA VAL A 168 3.13 -23.88 -6.17
C VAL A 168 4.65 -24.08 -6.33
N LEU A 169 5.46 -23.10 -5.92
CA LEU A 169 6.91 -23.22 -5.93
C LEU A 169 7.41 -24.37 -5.04
N GLY A 170 6.83 -24.51 -3.84
CA GLY A 170 7.15 -25.59 -2.91
C GLY A 170 6.85 -26.97 -3.48
N VAL A 171 5.68 -27.15 -4.07
CA VAL A 171 5.28 -28.41 -4.73
C VAL A 171 6.18 -28.72 -5.92
N ALA A 172 6.52 -27.73 -6.75
CA ALA A 172 7.42 -27.91 -7.89
C ALA A 172 8.84 -28.32 -7.43
N ALA A 173 9.39 -27.64 -6.42
CA ALA A 173 10.70 -27.96 -5.85
C ALA A 173 10.71 -29.37 -5.25
N PHE A 174 9.66 -29.74 -4.50
CA PHE A 174 9.51 -31.08 -3.94
C PHE A 174 9.42 -32.15 -5.03
N GLY A 175 8.63 -31.91 -6.10
CA GLY A 175 8.52 -32.83 -7.23
C GLY A 175 9.83 -33.06 -7.97
N LEU A 176 10.63 -32.00 -8.16
CA LEU A 176 11.97 -32.10 -8.76
C LEU A 176 12.95 -32.87 -7.85
N TRP A 177 12.95 -32.57 -6.55
CA TRP A 177 13.77 -33.30 -5.56
C TRP A 177 13.41 -34.78 -5.53
N TYR A 178 12.12 -35.10 -5.46
CA TYR A 178 11.61 -36.48 -5.44
C TYR A 178 12.02 -37.26 -6.70
N ARG A 179 11.89 -36.67 -7.90
CA ARG A 179 12.38 -37.29 -9.15
C ARG A 179 13.89 -37.51 -9.14
N HIS A 180 14.67 -36.61 -8.57
CA HIS A 180 16.12 -36.75 -8.49
C HIS A 180 16.54 -37.88 -7.53
N VAL A 181 15.87 -38.01 -6.38
CA VAL A 181 16.08 -39.12 -5.44
C VAL A 181 15.73 -40.47 -6.09
N LEU A 182 14.59 -40.55 -6.78
CA LEU A 182 14.20 -41.78 -7.48
C LEU A 182 15.16 -42.17 -8.61
N HIS A 183 15.70 -41.21 -9.36
CA HIS A 183 16.71 -41.50 -10.40
C HIS A 183 18.04 -41.99 -9.81
N LYS A 184 18.50 -41.44 -8.68
CA LYS A 184 19.69 -41.95 -7.97
C LYS A 184 19.48 -43.37 -7.40
N GLY A 185 18.26 -43.71 -7.00
CA GLY A 185 17.91 -45.07 -6.55
C GLY A 185 17.99 -46.11 -7.66
N LYS A 186 17.68 -45.73 -8.90
CA LYS A 186 17.73 -46.62 -10.08
C LYS A 186 19.13 -46.76 -10.70
N SER A 187 20.10 -45.92 -10.30
CA SER A 187 21.45 -45.92 -10.87
C SER A 187 22.50 -46.69 -10.04
N LYS A 188 22.10 -47.52 -9.07
CA LYS A 188 23.00 -48.51 -8.45
C LYS A 188 22.84 -49.84 -9.19
N PRO A 189 23.77 -50.22 -10.09
CA PRO A 189 23.79 -51.59 -10.61
C PRO A 189 24.13 -52.55 -9.47
N ALA A 190 23.44 -53.70 -9.45
CA ALA A 190 23.79 -54.82 -8.59
C ALA A 190 25.24 -55.24 -8.88
N ALA A 191 26.05 -55.30 -7.83
CA ALA A 191 27.34 -55.98 -7.80
C ALA A 191 27.16 -57.30 -7.06
#